data_AF-A0A925U3D3-F1
#
_entry.id   AF-A0A925U3D3-F1
#
_cell.length_a   1.000
_cell.length_b   1.000
_cell.length_c   1.000
_cell.angle_alpha   90.00
_cell.angle_beta   90.00
_cell.angle_gamma   90.00
#
_symmetry.space_group_name_H-M   'P 1'
#
loop_
_entity.id
_entity.type
_entity.pdbx_description
1 polymer ?
#
loop_
_entity_poly.entity_id
_entity_poly.type
_entity_poly.pdbx_seq_one_letter_code
_entity_poly.pdbx_strand_id
1 'polypeptide(L)' 'SGLVAGLLAQDMPAFDAAAAAVWTHNEVAHAFGPGMISEDMPELLPGILQRLDKRGKLFQGV' A
#
# COMPACT_ATOMS: atom_id res chain seq x y z
N SER A 1 1.56 7.68 8.38
CA SER A 1 1.86 9.01 7.79
C SER A 1 2.66 8.89 6.50
N GLY A 2 3.75 8.11 6.46
CA GLY A 2 4.64 8.01 5.29
C GLY A 2 3.95 7.63 3.97
N LEU A 3 3.08 6.61 3.95
CA LEU A 3 2.33 6.19 2.75
C LEU A 3 1.49 7.33 2.16
N VAL A 4 0.72 8.03 3.00
CA VAL A 4 -0.11 9.17 2.58
C VAL A 4 0.77 10.27 1.97
N ALA A 5 1.86 10.62 2.65
CA ALA A 5 2.79 11.65 2.18
C ALA A 5 3.44 11.27 0.85
N GLY A 6 3.86 10.02 0.67
CA GLY A 6 4.45 9.53 -0.57
C GLY A 6 3.47 9.53 -1.75
N LEU A 7 2.18 9.28 -1.50
CA LEU A 7 1.14 9.36 -2.53
C LEU A 7 0.78 10.81 -2.87
N LEU A 8 0.67 11.68 -1.86
CA LEU A 8 0.49 13.12 -2.07
C LEU A 8 1.66 13.73 -2.87
N ALA A 9 2.89 13.29 -2.60
CA ALA A 9 4.08 13.74 -3.33
C ALA A 9 4.09 13.30 -4.82
N GLN A 10 3.20 12.39 -5.22
CA GLN A 10 2.97 11.97 -6.60
C GLN A 10 1.71 12.61 -7.20
N ASP A 11 1.25 13.74 -6.64
CA ASP A 11 0.08 14.51 -7.08
C ASP A 11 -1.26 13.76 -6.97
N MET A 12 -1.35 12.72 -6.11
CA MET A 12 -2.62 12.06 -5.84
C MET A 12 -3.53 12.98 -5.00
N PRO A 13 -4.83 13.10 -5.33
CA PRO A 13 -5.79 13.85 -4.52
C PRO A 13 -5.81 13.37 -3.06
N ALA A 14 -5.95 14.30 -2.11
CA ALA A 14 -5.73 13.99 -0.70
C ALA A 14 -6.62 12.88 -0.13
N PHE A 15 -7.88 12.84 -0.54
CA PHE A 15 -8.80 11.79 -0.13
C PHE A 15 -8.37 10.42 -0.68
N ASP A 16 -8.02 10.36 -1.97
CA ASP A 16 -7.57 9.13 -2.62
C ASP A 16 -6.23 8.64 -2.04
N ALA A 17 -5.31 9.56 -1.75
CA ALA A 17 -4.03 9.27 -1.12
C ALA A 17 -4.24 8.66 0.28
N ALA A 18 -5.16 9.22 1.08
CA ALA A 18 -5.50 8.68 2.38
C ALA A 18 -6.14 7.28 2.26
N ALA A 19 -7.11 7.12 1.36
CA ALA A 19 -7.79 5.84 1.14
C ALA A 19 -6.82 4.73 0.68
N ALA A 20 -6.00 5.02 -0.34
CA ALA A 20 -5.02 4.09 -0.88
C ALA A 20 -3.94 3.75 0.16
N ALA A 21 -3.49 4.72 0.96
CA ALA A 21 -2.53 4.47 2.03
C ALA A 21 -3.10 3.55 3.12
N VAL A 22 -4.35 3.74 3.54
CA VAL A 22 -4.99 2.89 4.55
C VAL A 22 -5.20 1.48 4.03
N TRP A 23 -5.66 1.33 2.79
CA TRP A 23 -5.78 0.01 2.15
C TRP A 23 -4.42 -0.69 2.05
N THR A 24 -3.39 0.02 1.59
CA THR A 24 -2.04 -0.53 1.45
C THR A 24 -1.46 -0.92 2.81
N HIS A 25 -1.67 -0.12 3.85
CA HIS A 25 -1.26 -0.44 5.22
C HIS A 25 -1.93 -1.73 5.71
N ASN A 26 -3.23 -1.90 5.46
CA ASN A 26 -3.94 -3.12 5.81
C ASN A 26 -3.38 -4.35 5.08
N GLU A 27 -3.08 -4.24 3.78
CA GLU A 27 -2.48 -5.35 3.02
C GLU A 27 -1.10 -5.74 3.55
N VAL A 28 -0.27 -4.77 3.94
CA VAL A 28 1.03 -5.05 4.57
C VAL A 28 0.84 -5.75 5.91
N ALA A 29 -0.07 -5.26 6.75
CA ALA A 29 -0.37 -5.88 8.04
C ALA A 29 -0.95 -7.30 7.89
N HIS A 30 -1.79 -7.53 6.87
CA HIS A 30 -2.33 -8.84 6.56
C HIS A 30 -1.25 -9.82 6.09
N ALA A 31 -0.32 -9.35 5.25
CA ALA A 31 0.79 -10.16 4.78
C ALA A 31 1.80 -10.50 5.90
N PHE A 32 2.02 -9.59 6.85
CA PHE A 32 2.91 -9.81 7.99
C PHE A 32 2.27 -10.72 9.05
N GLY A 33 1.04 -10.40 9.47
CA GLY A 33 0.34 -11.04 10.59
C GLY A 33 0.45 -10.27 11.92
N PRO A 34 0.07 -10.88 13.05
CA PRO A 34 0.12 -10.23 14.36
C PRO A 34 1.54 -9.85 14.77
N GLY A 35 1.73 -8.63 15.28
CA GLY A 35 3.01 -8.15 15.82
C GLY A 35 3.81 -7.23 14.91
N MET A 36 3.27 -6.83 13.76
CA MET A 36 3.92 -5.88 12.84
C MET A 36 4.27 -4.56 13.55
N ILE A 37 5.51 -4.09 13.36
CA ILE A 37 5.97 -2.75 13.72
C ILE A 37 6.22 -1.91 12.46
N SER A 38 6.46 -0.61 12.66
CA SER A 38 6.69 0.32 11.55
C SER A 38 7.91 -0.04 10.69
N GLU A 39 8.95 -0.57 11.31
CA GLU A 39 10.24 -0.90 10.71
C GLU A 39 10.17 -2.11 9.78
N ASP A 40 9.15 -2.96 9.93
CA ASP A 40 8.93 -4.13 9.06
C ASP A 40 8.31 -3.73 7.71
N MET A 41 7.55 -2.63 7.69
CA MET A 41 6.76 -2.22 6.54
C MET A 41 7.59 -1.98 5.27
N PRO A 42 8.77 -1.32 5.29
CA PRO A 42 9.59 -1.10 4.10
C PRO A 42 10.01 -2.39 3.37
N GLU A 43 10.15 -3.52 4.08
CA GLU A 43 10.53 -4.80 3.47
C GLU A 43 9.38 -5.44 2.70
N LEU A 44 8.16 -5.33 3.20
CA LEU A 44 6.96 -5.94 2.60
C LEU A 44 6.28 -5.05 1.54
N LEU A 45 6.36 -3.73 1.71
CA LEU A 45 5.65 -2.76 0.88
C LEU A 45 5.92 -2.91 -0.63
N PRO A 46 7.17 -3.12 -1.11
CA PRO A 46 7.44 -3.31 -2.54
C PRO A 46 6.64 -4.47 -3.15
N GLY A 47 6.46 -5.58 -2.43
CA GLY A 47 5.68 -6.73 -2.90
C GLY A 47 4.18 -6.40 -3.03
N ILE A 48 3.64 -5.63 -2.08
CA ILE A 48 2.25 -5.15 -2.14
C ILE A 48 2.05 -4.15 -3.29
N LEU A 49 3.00 -3.25 -3.54
CA LEU A 49 2.90 -2.31 -4.66
C LEU A 49 3.02 -3.01 -6.03
N GLN A 50 3.86 -4.05 -6.16
CA GLN A 50 3.96 -4.85 -7.38
C GLN A 50 2.66 -5.57 -7.72
N ARG A 51 1.91 -6.01 -6.71
CA ARG A 51 0.55 -6.54 -6.88
C ARG A 51 -0.34 -5.49 -7.58
N LEU A 52 -0.28 -4.22 -7.17
CA LEU A 52 -1.15 -3.16 -7.70
C LEU A 52 -0.80 -2.61 -9.09
N ASP A 53 0.42 -2.81 -9.59
CA ASP A 53 0.84 -2.24 -10.87
C ASP A 53 -0.06 -2.76 -12.01
N LYS A 54 -0.48 -1.89 -12.94
CA LYS A 54 -1.38 -2.23 -14.07
C LYS A 54 -0.77 -3.20 -15.09
N ARG A 55 0.50 -3.60 -14.90
CA ARG A 55 1.13 -4.74 -15.58
C ARG A 55 0.79 -6.08 -14.92
N GLY A 56 0.23 -6.06 -13.71
CA GLY A 56 -0.19 -7.17 -12.87
C GLY A 56 -1.70 -7.20 -12.66
N LYS A 57 -2.39 -7.95 -13.51
CA LYS A 57 -3.59 -8.82 -13.38
C LYS A 57 -4.54 -8.79 -12.16
N LEU A 58 -4.48 -7.87 -11.19
CA LEU A 58 -5.21 -8.01 -9.92
C LEU A 58 -6.71 -7.73 -9.99
N PHE A 59 -7.20 -7.18 -11.10
CA PHE A 59 -8.63 -6.96 -11.36
C PHE A 59 -9.17 -7.84 -12.51
N GLN A 60 -8.44 -8.87 -12.96
CA GLN A 60 -8.90 -9.77 -14.05
C GLN A 60 -9.88 -10.87 -13.59
N GLY A 61 -10.42 -10.79 -12.37
CA GLY A 61 -11.23 -11.88 -11.79
C GLY A 61 -12.38 -11.42 -10.89
N VAL A 62 -12.80 -10.15 -11.00
CA VAL A 62 -14.08 -9.65 -10.45
C VAL A 62 -14.97 -9.18 -11.59
#